data_AF-A0A939DDC5-F1
#
_entry.id   AF-A0A939DDC5-F1
#
_cell.length_a   1.000
_cell.length_b   1.000
_cell.length_c   1.000
_cell.angle_alpha   90.00
_cell.angle_beta   90.00
_cell.angle_gamma   90.00
#
_symmetry.space_group_name_H-M   'P 1'
#
loop_
_entity.id
_entity.type
_entity.pdbx_description
1 polymer ?
#
loop_
_entity_poly.entity_id
_entity_poly.type
_entity_poly.pdbx_seq_one_letter_code
_entity_poly.pdbx_strand_id
1 'polypeptide(L)'
;MATNDSEYHKQCMQRFIDLANTMKNEGVPTRVISAALMTASGVYTTYTVAGNSGGLNESGIDKVTDAYRQNLLNIQQAKREELQQKQQQQ
;
A
#
# COMPACT_ATOMS: atom_id res chain seq x y z
N MET A 1 16.86 6.62 -15.00
CA MET A 1 15.46 6.15 -15.16
C MET A 1 14.75 5.87 -13.84
N ALA A 2 15.45 5.54 -12.74
CA ALA A 2 14.84 5.28 -11.41
C ALA A 2 14.06 6.46 -10.77
N THR A 3 14.31 7.71 -11.19
CA THR A 3 13.62 8.90 -10.65
C THR A 3 12.12 8.88 -10.95
N ASN A 4 11.71 8.39 -12.14
CA ASN A 4 10.32 8.40 -12.55
C ASN A 4 9.47 7.37 -11.78
N ASP A 5 9.97 6.14 -11.58
CA ASP A 5 9.15 5.08 -10.98
C ASP A 5 8.82 5.37 -9.50
N SER A 6 9.76 5.95 -8.76
CA SER A 6 9.54 6.39 -7.38
C SER A 6 8.54 7.54 -7.29
N GLU A 7 8.61 8.49 -8.23
CA GLU A 7 7.64 9.60 -8.32
C GLU A 7 6.25 9.12 -8.71
N TYR A 8 6.14 8.26 -9.73
CA TYR A 8 4.87 7.64 -10.11
C TYR A 8 4.28 6.81 -8.98
N HIS A 9 5.11 6.04 -8.27
CA HIS A 9 4.67 5.29 -7.09
C HIS A 9 4.06 6.22 -6.03
N LYS A 10 4.72 7.34 -5.71
CA LYS A 10 4.19 8.33 -4.75
C LYS A 10 2.87 8.95 -5.23
N GLN A 11 2.79 9.34 -6.51
CA GLN A 11 1.59 9.93 -7.08
C GLN A 11 0.40 8.95 -7.07
N CYS A 12 0.63 7.70 -7.47
CA CYS A 12 -0.40 6.65 -7.44
C CYS A 12 -0.86 6.35 -6.01
N MET A 13 0.09 6.24 -5.07
CA MET A 13 -0.20 6.03 -3.66
C MET A 13 -1.05 7.17 -3.08
N GLN A 14 -0.71 8.43 -3.37
CA GLN A 14 -1.52 9.58 -2.95
C GLN A 14 -2.95 9.51 -3.50
N ARG A 15 -3.13 9.15 -4.78
CA ARG A 15 -4.46 9.00 -5.39
C ARG A 15 -5.29 7.92 -4.72
N PHE A 16 -4.70 6.81 -4.29
CA PHE A 16 -5.41 5.79 -3.52
C PHE A 16 -5.86 6.31 -2.15
N ILE A 17 -5.01 7.09 -1.48
CA ILE A 17 -5.34 7.72 -0.19
C ILE A 17 -6.46 8.75 -0.35
N ASP A 18 -6.44 9.58 -1.40
CA ASP A 18 -7.47 10.59 -1.65
C ASP A 18 -8.84 9.94 -1.93
N LEU A 19 -8.85 8.83 -2.70
CA LEU A 19 -10.06 8.04 -2.92
C LEU A 19 -10.57 7.43 -1.60
N ALA A 20 -9.68 6.86 -0.79
CA ALA A 20 -10.04 6.32 0.53
C ALA A 20 -10.62 7.41 1.46
N ASN A 21 -10.07 8.61 1.43
CA ASN A 21 -10.56 9.75 2.19
C ASN A 21 -11.92 10.24 1.69
N THR A 22 -12.19 10.16 0.39
CA THR A 22 -13.50 10.48 -0.18
C THR A 22 -14.58 9.57 0.41
N MET A 23 -14.36 8.25 0.39
CA MET A 23 -15.28 7.27 1.02
C MET A 23 -15.44 7.49 2.53
N LYS A 24 -14.38 7.89 3.22
CA LYS A 24 -14.46 8.24 4.64
C LYS A 24 -15.37 9.45 4.87
N ASN A 25 -15.25 10.48 4.03
CA ASN A 25 -16.05 11.71 4.13
C ASN A 25 -17.53 11.46 3.79
N GLU A 26 -17.83 10.42 3.01
CA GLU A 26 -19.18 9.92 2.75
C GLU A 26 -19.79 9.14 3.95
N GLY A 27 -19.01 8.95 5.03
CA GLY A 27 -19.46 8.28 6.25
C GLY A 27 -19.16 6.79 6.31
N VAL A 28 -18.42 6.24 5.32
CA VAL A 28 -18.03 4.82 5.34
C VAL A 28 -17.03 4.60 6.50
N PRO A 29 -17.23 3.60 7.37
CA PRO A 29 -16.30 3.32 8.46
C PRO A 29 -14.89 3.01 7.94
N THR A 30 -13.87 3.65 8.53
CA THR A 30 -12.47 3.48 8.12
C THR A 30 -12.00 2.03 8.12
N ARG A 31 -12.50 1.19 9.04
CA ARG A 31 -12.24 -0.26 9.07
C ARG A 31 -12.72 -0.97 7.80
N VAL A 32 -13.85 -0.54 7.22
CA VAL A 32 -14.42 -1.11 5.99
C VAL A 32 -13.61 -0.65 4.80
N ILE A 33 -13.25 0.63 4.74
CA ILE A 33 -12.39 1.19 3.68
C ILE A 33 -11.03 0.47 3.65
N SER A 34 -10.42 0.26 4.82
CA SER A 34 -9.14 -0.44 4.96
C SER A 34 -9.23 -1.89 4.45
N ALA A 35 -10.26 -2.62 4.86
CA ALA A 35 -10.49 -3.99 4.37
C ALA A 35 -10.71 -4.03 2.85
N ALA A 36 -11.52 -3.11 2.31
CA ALA A 36 -11.77 -3.02 0.88
C ALA A 36 -10.49 -2.69 0.08
N LEU A 37 -9.65 -1.77 0.57
CA LEU A 37 -8.38 -1.43 -0.07
C LEU A 37 -7.41 -2.62 -0.10
N MET A 38 -7.34 -3.39 0.98
CA MET A 38 -6.56 -4.64 1.03
C MET A 38 -7.06 -5.65 0.00
N THR A 39 -8.38 -5.88 -0.07
CA THR A 39 -8.98 -6.78 -1.06
C THR A 39 -8.72 -6.32 -2.49
N ALA A 40 -8.91 -5.02 -2.78
CA ALA A 40 -8.67 -4.44 -4.09
C ALA A 40 -7.20 -4.58 -4.52
N SER A 41 -6.25 -4.38 -3.60
CA SER A 41 -4.83 -4.62 -3.84
C SER A 41 -4.55 -6.09 -4.17
N GLY A 42 -5.16 -7.02 -3.44
CA GLY A 42 -5.05 -8.46 -3.71
C GLY A 42 -5.56 -8.81 -5.12
N VAL A 43 -6.76 -8.34 -5.47
CA VAL A 43 -7.34 -8.54 -6.81
C VAL A 43 -6.43 -7.98 -7.90
N TYR A 44 -5.94 -6.74 -7.75
CA TYR A 44 -5.01 -6.15 -8.72
C TYR A 44 -3.72 -6.97 -8.87
N THR A 45 -3.21 -7.51 -7.76
CA THR A 45 -2.00 -8.33 -7.75
C THR A 45 -2.20 -9.66 -8.48
N THR A 46 -3.40 -10.25 -8.42
CA THR A 46 -3.69 -11.45 -9.22
C THR A 46 -3.56 -11.19 -10.72
N TYR A 47 -4.00 -10.02 -11.21
CA TYR A 47 -3.84 -9.66 -12.62
C TYR A 47 -2.38 -9.45 -13.02
N THR A 48 -1.59 -8.78 -12.17
CA THR A 48 -0.20 -8.45 -12.50
C THR A 48 0.74 -9.65 -12.41
N VAL A 49 0.47 -10.61 -11.53
CA VAL A 49 1.36 -11.76 -11.28
C VAL A 49 0.88 -13.04 -11.99
N ALA A 50 -0.42 -13.31 -12.03
CA ALA A 50 -0.94 -14.56 -12.60
C ALA A 50 -1.28 -14.48 -14.10
N GLY A 51 -1.36 -13.27 -14.67
CA GLY A 51 -1.81 -13.07 -16.05
C GLY A 51 -3.21 -13.68 -16.30
N ASN A 52 -3.41 -14.32 -17.45
CA ASN A 52 -4.68 -14.98 -17.83
C ASN A 52 -5.04 -16.23 -17.00
N SER A 53 -4.20 -16.65 -16.06
CA SER A 53 -4.38 -17.90 -15.29
C SER A 53 -5.32 -17.76 -14.08
N GLY A 54 -5.74 -16.53 -13.76
CA GLY A 54 -6.85 -16.25 -12.85
C GLY A 54 -6.55 -16.26 -11.34
N GLY A 55 -5.37 -16.71 -10.89
CA GLY A 55 -5.04 -16.71 -9.46
C GLY A 55 -3.56 -16.91 -9.15
N LEU A 56 -3.14 -16.44 -7.97
CA LEU A 56 -1.80 -16.68 -7.45
C LEU A 56 -1.66 -18.16 -7.05
N ASN A 57 -0.55 -18.80 -7.43
CA ASN A 57 -0.13 -20.06 -6.81
C ASN A 57 0.45 -19.78 -5.41
N GLU A 58 0.70 -20.83 -4.62
CA GLU A 58 1.22 -20.69 -3.24
C GLU A 58 2.48 -19.81 -3.19
N SER A 59 3.45 -20.05 -4.08
CA SER A 59 4.65 -19.22 -4.17
C SER A 59 4.37 -17.74 -4.50
N GLY A 60 3.33 -17.46 -5.28
CA GLY A 60 2.87 -16.11 -5.57
C GLY A 60 2.27 -15.43 -4.34
N ILE A 61 1.50 -16.16 -3.54
CA ILE A 61 0.96 -15.66 -2.27
C ILE A 61 2.11 -15.30 -1.31
N ASP A 62 3.11 -16.16 -1.18
CA ASP A 62 4.27 -15.91 -0.32
C ASP A 62 5.02 -14.64 -0.72
N LYS A 63 5.35 -14.50 -2.02
CA LYS A 63 6.04 -13.32 -2.54
C LYS A 63 5.30 -12.02 -2.27
N VAL A 64 3.98 -12.01 -2.44
CA VAL A 64 3.15 -10.83 -2.21
C VAL A 64 3.09 -10.51 -0.72
N THR A 65 2.97 -11.52 0.12
CA THR A 65 2.94 -11.37 1.57
C THR A 65 4.27 -10.83 2.11
N ASP A 66 5.40 -11.33 1.60
CA ASP A 66 6.74 -10.86 1.94
C ASP A 66 6.97 -9.42 1.49
N ALA A 67 6.55 -9.08 0.26
CA ALA A 67 6.63 -7.70 -0.23
C ALA A 67 5.80 -6.74 0.63
N TYR A 68 4.58 -7.15 1.02
CA TYR A 68 3.72 -6.36 1.90
C TYR A 68 4.35 -6.18 3.30
N ARG A 69 4.90 -7.26 3.87
CA ARG A 69 5.66 -7.21 5.13
C ARG A 69 6.81 -6.22 5.04
N GLN A 70 7.62 -6.28 3.99
CA GLN A 70 8.75 -5.37 3.82
C GLN A 70 8.30 -3.91 3.71
N ASN A 71 7.21 -3.64 2.99
CA ASN A 71 6.62 -2.30 2.91
C ASN A 71 6.17 -1.78 4.29
N LEU A 72 5.52 -2.61 5.10
CA LEU A 72 5.13 -2.23 6.47
C LEU A 72 6.34 -1.91 7.35
N LEU A 73 7.42 -2.69 7.25
CA LEU A 73 8.67 -2.42 7.97
C LEU A 73 9.28 -1.08 7.55
N ASN A 74 9.30 -0.79 6.25
CA ASN A 74 9.81 0.49 5.73
C ASN A 74 8.97 1.68 6.24
N ILE A 75 7.65 1.57 6.24
CA ILE A 75 6.75 2.60 6.79
C ILE A 75 7.00 2.80 8.28
N GLN A 76 7.13 1.72 9.05
CA GLN A 76 7.38 1.79 10.48
C GLN A 76 8.71 2.48 10.78
N GLN A 77 9.74 2.19 9.98
CA GLN A 77 11.05 2.81 10.12
C GLN A 77 10.99 4.32 9.82
N ALA A 78 10.38 4.71 8.70
CA ALA A 78 10.20 6.13 8.35
C ALA A 78 9.45 6.90 9.44
N LYS A 79 8.36 6.34 9.98
CA LYS A 79 7.62 6.96 11.10
C LYS A 79 8.46 7.13 12.36
N ARG A 80 9.35 6.17 12.67
CA ARG A 80 10.25 6.29 13.83
C ARG A 80 11.26 7.42 13.63
N GLU A 81 11.84 7.53 12.43
CA GLU A 81 12.78 8.60 12.09
C GLU A 81 12.12 9.99 12.17
N GLU A 82 10.90 10.13 11.65
CA GLU A 82 10.12 11.38 11.77
C GLU A 82 9.86 11.78 13.23
N LEU A 83 9.55 10.81 14.10
CA LEU A 83 9.33 11.07 15.53
C LEU A 83 10.62 11.49 16.24
N GLN A 84 11.75 10.85 15.94
CA GLN A 84 13.04 11.20 16.51
C GLN A 84 13.48 12.61 16.11
N GLN A 85 13.30 12.97 14.83
CA GLN A 85 13.60 14.32 14.34
C GLN A 85 12.74 15.38 15.03
N LYS A 86 11.44 15.12 15.23
CA LYS A 86 10.55 16.03 15.96
C LYS A 86 10.96 16.22 17.42
N GLN A 87 11.48 15.19 18.08
CA GLN A 87 11.96 15.25 19.46
C GLN A 87 13.29 15.98 19.61
N GLN A 88 14.15 15.98 18.59
CA GLN A 88 15.43 16.70 18.60
C GLN A 88 15.28 18.20 18.28
N GLN A 89 14.12 18.60 17.74
CA GLN A 89 13.80 20.00 17.40
C GLN A 89 12.96 20.71 18.48
N GLN A 90 12.62 20.01 19.57
CA GLN A 90 11.91 20.54 20.75
C GLN A 90 12.87 20.65 21.93
#